data_AF-A0A2E0SPE9-F1
#
_entry.id   AF-A0A2E0SPE9-F1
#
_cell.length_a   1.000
_cell.length_b   1.000
_cell.length_c   1.000
_cell.angle_alpha   90.00
_cell.angle_beta   90.00
_cell.angle_gamma   90.00
#
_symmetry.space_group_name_H-M   'P 1'
#
loop_
_entity.id
_entity.type
_entity.pdbx_description
1 polymer ?
#
loop_
_entity_poly.entity_id
_entity_poly.type
_entity_poly.pdbx_seq_one_letter_code
_entity_poly.pdbx_strand_id
1 'polypeptide(L)'
;MKALTDEESDAVEMSFPVYLHGAERMEAFAGTVKPDETSDKVEFDIPEQRLPEESVLELRFSPSLAAAMVDALPYLANYPHKTTDAAMYRFVPTVITYNILKEMGIDLKQLENKQTNLNAQELGDPAERAKQWKQYDEYNPVYNPDEIERFVKQHVEDLASRQLSDGGWGWLSGYGEHSSPHITANVVHGLILADKNQVALVPGMLERGLDWLQNYQQEQIQLLKNWEENEAKKAEHKKYKRHADNLDALIFNVLVEGGRVNEEMHGYLNRDRVELSVYAKGVLGLALHTIGDKEGLSKVMENLEQYLQQDAENETAWLRLPSGGFWWFWYGNEDAANAIYLKLLSRTEPRSEQTGRLVKYILNNRKNSTYWSCISDTALSIEALAEYLKASGENRPEMVVEVWFDGEKKKEVKITSENLFEIDNRFTIEGVNLETGRHTLELRKTGSGPLYYNAYMKTFSTQEFIEAAGLEIKIERRYTKLIPDNEQTAVANSSGQAIEQTTEHFKREPLVNHAELKSGDLVEVELIIDSKNDYEYLIFEDYKPAGLEAVDLRSGYTNNRLGAYLEYKSEKVKFFVQRLAHGKHSITYQLRAEIPGKFSALPSQGTGMHAPELRANSDEMKLNVVDK
;
A
#
# COMPACT_ATOMS: atom_id res chain seq x y z
N MET A 1 -47.47 -28.99 -2.84
CA MET A 1 -48.88 -28.89 -3.31
C MET A 1 -49.47 -30.30 -3.23
N LYS A 2 -50.74 -30.48 -2.85
CA LYS A 2 -51.40 -31.79 -2.84
C LYS A 2 -52.66 -31.75 -3.71
N ALA A 3 -52.80 -32.70 -4.62
CA ALA A 3 -54.07 -33.00 -5.27
C ALA A 3 -54.63 -34.24 -4.57
N LEU A 4 -55.84 -34.13 -4.03
CA LEU A 4 -56.51 -35.21 -3.31
C LEU A 4 -57.82 -35.55 -4.04
N THR A 5 -58.02 -36.83 -4.34
CA THR A 5 -59.33 -37.42 -4.62
C THR A 5 -59.66 -38.44 -3.53
N ASP A 6 -60.87 -38.97 -3.56
CA ASP A 6 -61.36 -39.92 -2.55
C ASP A 6 -60.70 -41.32 -2.63
N GLU A 7 -59.90 -41.61 -3.68
CA GLU A 7 -59.24 -42.91 -3.91
C GLU A 7 -57.71 -42.84 -4.13
N GLU A 8 -57.14 -41.73 -4.65
CA GLU A 8 -55.70 -41.61 -4.94
C GLU A 8 -55.13 -40.26 -4.45
N SER A 9 -53.88 -40.28 -3.97
CA SER A 9 -53.15 -39.07 -3.57
C SER A 9 -51.77 -39.05 -4.20
N ASP A 10 -51.40 -37.92 -4.78
CA ASP A 10 -50.05 -37.64 -5.26
C ASP A 10 -49.49 -36.39 -4.55
N ALA A 11 -48.20 -36.40 -4.23
CA ALA A 11 -47.52 -35.36 -3.49
C ALA A 11 -46.15 -35.07 -4.09
N VAL A 12 -45.83 -33.78 -4.23
CA VAL A 12 -44.51 -33.30 -4.63
C VAL A 12 -43.76 -32.86 -3.37
N GLU A 13 -42.59 -33.46 -3.15
CA GLU A 13 -41.60 -33.01 -2.19
C GLU A 13 -40.68 -31.97 -2.85
N MET A 14 -40.43 -30.87 -2.14
CA MET A 14 -39.46 -29.85 -2.55
C MET A 14 -38.52 -29.60 -1.38
N SER A 15 -37.22 -29.59 -1.66
CA SER A 15 -36.18 -29.28 -0.68
C SER A 15 -35.62 -27.90 -0.97
N PHE A 16 -35.40 -27.11 0.08
CA PHE A 16 -34.79 -25.78 0.00
C PHE A 16 -33.57 -25.72 0.92
N PRO A 17 -32.43 -25.19 0.45
CA PRO A 17 -31.31 -24.92 1.33
C PRO A 17 -31.69 -23.80 2.31
N VAL A 18 -31.45 -24.02 3.60
CA VAL A 18 -31.63 -23.01 4.65
C VAL A 18 -30.25 -22.64 5.17
N TYR A 19 -29.84 -21.41 4.92
CA TYR A 19 -28.60 -20.86 5.44
C TYR A 19 -28.84 -20.27 6.83
N LEU A 20 -27.85 -20.40 7.72
CA LEU A 20 -27.87 -19.74 9.03
C LEU A 20 -27.94 -18.22 8.81
N HIS A 21 -28.81 -17.53 9.55
CA HIS A 21 -28.76 -16.07 9.62
C HIS A 21 -27.57 -15.67 10.48
N GLY A 22 -26.55 -15.16 9.81
CA GLY A 22 -25.32 -14.72 10.43
C GLY A 22 -24.25 -14.44 9.39
N ALA A 23 -23.25 -13.67 9.80
CA ALA A 23 -22.12 -13.34 8.95
C ALA A 23 -20.86 -13.20 9.78
N GLU A 24 -19.75 -13.56 9.16
CA GLU A 24 -18.45 -13.22 9.70
C GLU A 24 -18.27 -11.69 9.69
N ARG A 25 -17.86 -11.14 10.84
CA ARG A 25 -17.56 -9.73 11.07
C ARG A 25 -16.16 -9.62 11.66
N MET A 26 -15.32 -8.79 11.06
CA MET A 26 -13.96 -8.54 11.53
C MET A 26 -13.76 -7.04 11.74
N GLU A 27 -13.53 -6.66 12.99
CA GLU A 27 -13.05 -5.33 13.35
C GLU A 27 -11.53 -5.35 13.37
N ALA A 28 -10.90 -4.38 12.71
CA ALA A 28 -9.45 -4.25 12.68
C ALA A 28 -9.05 -2.89 13.26
N PHE A 29 -7.97 -2.90 14.01
CA PHE A 29 -7.44 -1.75 14.73
C PHE A 29 -5.94 -1.67 14.46
N ALA A 30 -5.44 -0.46 14.28
CA ALA A 30 -4.01 -0.21 14.09
C ALA A 30 -3.57 0.89 15.04
N GLY A 31 -2.40 0.75 15.64
CA GLY A 31 -1.90 1.74 16.61
C GLY A 31 -0.39 1.76 16.72
N THR A 32 0.11 2.79 17.40
CA THR A 32 1.54 2.99 17.63
C THR A 32 1.75 3.53 19.03
N VAL A 33 2.48 2.80 19.88
CA VAL A 33 3.00 3.38 21.12
C VAL A 33 4.26 4.17 20.77
N LYS A 34 4.18 5.50 20.76
CA LYS A 34 5.30 6.38 20.37
C LYS A 34 6.50 6.26 21.33
N PRO A 35 7.72 6.69 20.93
CA PRO A 35 8.91 6.64 21.78
C PRO A 35 8.70 7.23 23.19
N ASP A 36 7.98 8.34 23.29
CA ASP A 36 7.67 9.09 24.52
C ASP A 36 6.41 8.60 25.26
N GLU A 37 5.66 7.68 24.66
CA GLU A 37 4.49 7.06 25.27
C GLU A 37 4.88 5.74 25.97
N THR A 38 4.06 5.32 26.93
CA THR A 38 4.27 4.10 27.72
C THR A 38 3.21 3.04 27.47
N SER A 39 2.09 3.41 26.86
CA SER A 39 0.99 2.50 26.57
C SER A 39 0.09 3.05 25.49
N ASP A 40 -0.59 2.15 24.77
CA ASP A 40 -1.74 2.47 23.93
C ASP A 40 -2.83 1.41 24.14
N LYS A 41 -4.08 1.76 23.88
CA LYS A 41 -5.22 0.87 24.11
C LYS A 41 -6.27 0.95 23.01
N VAL A 42 -6.90 -0.19 22.78
CA VAL A 42 -8.04 -0.35 21.90
C VAL A 42 -9.22 -0.89 22.70
N GLU A 43 -10.38 -0.30 22.49
CA GLU A 43 -11.63 -0.75 23.10
C GLU A 43 -12.58 -1.21 21.99
N PHE A 44 -13.25 -2.33 22.23
CA PHE A 44 -14.17 -2.95 21.28
C PHE A 44 -15.26 -3.73 22.02
N ASP A 45 -16.37 -3.97 21.34
CA ASP A 45 -17.51 -4.68 21.90
C ASP A 45 -17.66 -6.05 21.23
N ILE A 46 -17.82 -7.09 22.05
CA ILE A 46 -18.12 -8.45 21.58
C ILE A 46 -19.63 -8.71 21.77
N PRO A 47 -20.40 -8.93 20.68
CA PRO A 47 -21.85 -9.02 20.74
C PRO A 47 -22.35 -10.32 21.36
N GLU A 48 -23.43 -10.27 22.15
CA GLU A 48 -24.02 -11.46 22.80
C GLU A 48 -24.48 -12.50 21.77
N GLN A 49 -25.13 -12.04 20.71
CA GLN A 49 -25.65 -12.88 19.63
C GLN A 49 -24.54 -13.18 18.60
N ARG A 50 -23.73 -14.20 18.89
CA ARG A 50 -22.65 -14.70 18.04
C ARG A 50 -22.48 -16.21 18.19
N LEU A 51 -21.63 -16.83 17.36
CA LEU A 51 -21.05 -18.14 17.63
C LEU A 51 -19.79 -17.97 18.49
N PRO A 52 -19.80 -18.28 19.80
CA PRO A 52 -18.66 -18.01 20.68
C PRO A 52 -17.39 -18.73 20.26
N GLU A 53 -17.50 -19.97 19.78
CA GLU A 53 -16.39 -20.79 19.30
C GLU A 53 -15.67 -20.23 18.06
N GLU A 54 -16.31 -19.33 17.30
CA GLU A 54 -15.72 -18.66 16.14
C GLU A 54 -15.15 -17.28 16.47
N SER A 55 -15.15 -16.89 17.75
CA SER A 55 -14.58 -15.61 18.20
C SER A 55 -13.06 -15.71 18.30
N VAL A 56 -12.34 -14.78 17.67
CA VAL A 56 -10.87 -14.71 17.73
C VAL A 56 -10.44 -13.26 17.89
N LEU A 57 -9.65 -12.99 18.92
CA LEU A 57 -8.88 -11.77 19.07
C LEU A 57 -7.43 -12.08 18.73
N GLU A 58 -6.87 -11.44 17.71
CA GLU A 58 -5.46 -11.55 17.35
C GLU A 58 -4.79 -10.17 17.39
N LEU A 59 -3.68 -10.05 18.11
CA LEU A 59 -2.80 -8.90 18.16
C LEU A 59 -1.45 -9.28 17.57
N ARG A 60 -0.89 -8.41 16.73
CA ARG A 60 0.50 -8.47 16.26
C ARG A 60 1.18 -7.14 16.50
N PHE A 61 2.44 -7.18 16.92
CA PHE A 61 3.24 -5.97 17.12
C PHE A 61 4.62 -6.09 16.49
N SER A 62 5.24 -4.95 16.18
CA SER A 62 6.62 -4.87 15.70
C SER A 62 7.38 -3.81 16.51
N PRO A 63 8.51 -4.20 17.15
CA PRO A 63 9.31 -3.29 17.98
C PRO A 63 10.33 -2.47 17.18
N SER A 64 10.52 -2.74 15.88
CA SER A 64 11.55 -2.07 15.10
C SER A 64 11.31 -2.16 13.60
N LEU A 65 11.70 -1.10 12.90
CA LEU A 65 11.74 -1.03 11.44
C LEU A 65 12.89 -1.84 10.83
N ALA A 66 13.92 -2.17 11.62
CA ALA A 66 15.09 -2.91 11.16
C ALA A 66 14.71 -4.28 10.57
N ALA A 67 13.66 -4.91 11.10
CA ALA A 67 13.11 -6.15 10.58
C ALA A 67 12.63 -6.01 9.13
N ALA A 68 11.85 -4.97 8.86
CA ALA A 68 11.32 -4.72 7.52
C ALA A 68 12.42 -4.45 6.48
N MET A 69 13.54 -3.86 6.90
CA MET A 69 14.71 -3.67 6.03
C MET A 69 15.37 -5.01 5.67
N VAL A 70 15.55 -5.91 6.66
CA VAL A 70 16.13 -7.24 6.46
C VAL A 70 15.27 -8.09 5.53
N ASP A 71 13.94 -8.05 5.71
CA ASP A 71 12.97 -8.80 4.90
C ASP A 71 13.01 -8.42 3.41
N ALA A 72 13.45 -7.20 3.09
CA ALA A 72 13.51 -6.68 1.72
C ALA A 72 14.82 -7.00 0.98
N LEU A 73 15.88 -7.35 1.70
CA LEU A 73 17.19 -7.61 1.09
C LEU A 73 17.23 -8.82 0.14
N PRO A 74 16.54 -9.95 0.38
CA PRO A 74 16.57 -11.09 -0.54
C PRO A 74 16.14 -10.73 -1.96
N TYR A 75 15.12 -9.87 -2.12
CA TYR A 75 14.68 -9.40 -3.43
C TYR A 75 15.77 -8.62 -4.17
N LEU A 76 16.48 -7.73 -3.46
CA LEU A 76 17.62 -6.99 -4.01
C LEU A 76 18.77 -7.95 -4.36
N ALA A 77 19.23 -8.72 -3.36
CA ALA A 77 20.39 -9.59 -3.45
C ALA A 77 20.25 -10.64 -4.58
N ASN A 78 19.04 -11.14 -4.84
CA ASN A 78 18.79 -12.17 -5.87
C ASN A 78 18.22 -11.62 -7.18
N TYR A 79 18.14 -10.30 -7.35
CA TYR A 79 17.63 -9.71 -8.59
C TYR A 79 18.36 -10.27 -9.84
N PRO A 80 17.65 -10.83 -10.83
CA PRO A 80 18.27 -11.71 -11.83
C PRO A 80 19.13 -10.95 -12.86
N HIS A 81 18.88 -9.66 -13.05
CA HIS A 81 19.53 -8.87 -14.09
C HIS A 81 20.81 -8.19 -13.58
N LYS A 82 21.86 -8.20 -14.39
CA LYS A 82 23.20 -7.65 -14.08
C LYS A 82 23.44 -6.28 -14.74
N THR A 83 22.43 -5.42 -14.73
CA THR A 83 22.55 -4.04 -15.22
C THR A 83 23.37 -3.18 -14.26
N THR A 84 23.87 -2.03 -14.72
CA THR A 84 24.74 -1.16 -13.90
C THR A 84 24.04 -0.66 -12.63
N ASP A 85 22.80 -0.23 -12.76
CA ASP A 85 21.94 0.21 -11.65
C ASP A 85 21.60 -0.92 -10.68
N ALA A 86 21.26 -2.12 -11.18
CA ALA A 86 21.01 -3.28 -10.34
C ALA A 86 22.25 -3.67 -9.52
N ALA A 87 23.46 -3.55 -10.09
CA ALA A 87 24.68 -3.81 -9.34
C ALA A 87 24.79 -2.89 -8.12
N MET A 88 24.45 -1.61 -8.26
CA MET A 88 24.44 -0.65 -7.17
C MET A 88 23.31 -0.92 -6.15
N TYR A 89 22.06 -1.07 -6.61
CA TYR A 89 20.90 -1.31 -5.75
C TYR A 89 20.99 -2.62 -4.96
N ARG A 90 21.83 -3.56 -5.39
CA ARG A 90 22.12 -4.81 -4.67
C ARG A 90 22.95 -4.61 -3.42
N PHE A 91 24.06 -3.89 -3.50
CA PHE A 91 25.02 -3.84 -2.39
C PHE A 91 24.83 -2.64 -1.47
N VAL A 92 24.40 -1.48 -1.97
CA VAL A 92 24.31 -0.26 -1.13
C VAL A 92 23.29 -0.44 0.00
N PRO A 93 22.03 -0.86 -0.25
CA PRO A 93 21.06 -1.10 0.83
C PRO A 93 21.48 -2.24 1.77
N THR A 94 22.16 -3.25 1.23
CA THR A 94 22.71 -4.37 2.00
C THR A 94 23.75 -3.89 3.02
N VAL A 95 24.70 -3.04 2.60
CA VAL A 95 25.71 -2.48 3.51
C VAL A 95 25.11 -1.55 4.54
N ILE A 96 24.18 -0.68 4.13
CA ILE A 96 23.47 0.23 5.05
C ILE A 96 22.78 -0.60 6.14
N THR A 97 22.03 -1.63 5.75
CA THR A 97 21.32 -2.51 6.68
C THR A 97 22.30 -3.25 7.57
N TYR A 98 23.36 -3.84 7.00
CA TYR A 98 24.41 -4.52 7.76
C TYR A 98 25.03 -3.63 8.85
N ASN A 99 25.42 -2.40 8.50
CA ASN A 99 26.02 -1.46 9.43
C ASN A 99 25.04 -1.07 10.55
N ILE A 100 23.76 -0.87 10.23
CA ILE A 100 22.71 -0.63 11.23
C ILE A 100 22.57 -1.80 12.20
N LEU A 101 22.46 -3.03 11.71
CA LEU A 101 22.34 -4.21 12.56
C LEU A 101 23.57 -4.38 13.46
N LYS A 102 24.77 -4.07 12.94
CA LYS A 102 26.01 -4.06 13.71
C LYS A 102 26.04 -2.96 14.77
N GLU A 103 25.60 -1.75 14.44
CA GLU A 103 25.44 -0.63 15.38
C GLU A 103 24.43 -0.97 16.49
N MET A 104 23.39 -1.74 16.17
CA MET A 104 22.39 -2.26 17.11
C MET A 104 22.91 -3.41 17.98
N GLY A 105 24.10 -3.96 17.72
CA GLY A 105 24.68 -5.08 18.47
C GLY A 105 24.11 -6.45 18.14
N ILE A 106 23.47 -6.61 16.98
CA ILE A 106 22.79 -7.86 16.58
C ILE A 106 23.82 -8.88 16.07
N ASP A 107 23.74 -10.12 16.57
CA ASP A 107 24.57 -11.22 16.07
C ASP A 107 23.99 -11.78 14.76
N LEU A 108 24.60 -11.38 13.66
CA LEU A 108 24.12 -11.68 12.32
C LEU A 108 24.15 -13.17 11.97
N LYS A 109 25.04 -13.95 12.59
CA LYS A 109 25.10 -15.41 12.35
C LYS A 109 23.90 -16.15 12.93
N GLN A 110 23.21 -15.55 13.90
CA GLN A 110 22.02 -16.15 14.52
C GLN A 110 20.74 -15.89 13.70
N LEU A 111 20.74 -14.86 12.84
CA LEU A 111 19.63 -14.52 11.94
C LEU A 111 19.36 -15.59 10.88
N GLU A 112 20.40 -16.27 10.39
CA GLU A 112 20.27 -17.28 9.32
C GLU A 112 19.29 -18.40 9.66
N ASN A 113 19.19 -18.76 10.95
CA ASN A 113 18.35 -19.87 11.42
C ASN A 113 16.94 -19.43 11.85
N LYS A 114 16.61 -18.14 11.79
CA LYS A 114 15.45 -17.56 12.48
C LYS A 114 14.70 -16.62 11.55
N GLN A 115 13.88 -17.21 10.70
CA GLN A 115 13.00 -16.50 9.78
C GLN A 115 11.59 -16.40 10.38
N THR A 116 11.39 -15.53 11.36
CA THR A 116 10.02 -15.07 11.68
C THR A 116 9.76 -13.82 10.87
N ASN A 117 8.74 -13.86 10.01
CA ASN A 117 8.23 -12.64 9.39
C ASN A 117 7.57 -11.77 10.46
N LEU A 118 8.12 -10.57 10.67
CA LEU A 118 7.70 -9.61 11.69
C LEU A 118 6.68 -8.57 11.17
N ASN A 119 6.10 -8.76 9.97
CA ASN A 119 5.05 -7.88 9.49
C ASN A 119 3.79 -8.01 10.35
N ALA A 120 3.45 -6.94 11.07
CA ALA A 120 2.30 -6.90 11.97
C ALA A 120 0.94 -6.90 11.25
N GLN A 121 0.90 -6.71 9.93
CA GLN A 121 -0.36 -6.68 9.16
C GLN A 121 -0.84 -8.06 8.69
N GLU A 122 0.02 -9.07 8.64
CA GLU A 122 -0.34 -10.35 8.03
C GLU A 122 -0.90 -11.33 9.05
N LEU A 123 -2.14 -11.78 8.83
CA LEU A 123 -2.78 -12.82 9.62
C LEU A 123 -2.25 -14.23 9.26
N GLY A 124 -2.40 -15.18 10.17
CA GLY A 124 -2.09 -16.59 9.95
C GLY A 124 -0.72 -17.07 10.46
N ASP A 125 -0.46 -18.38 10.33
CA ASP A 125 0.73 -19.02 10.88
C ASP A 125 2.01 -18.63 10.10
N PRO A 126 3.03 -18.03 10.76
CA PRO A 126 4.26 -17.61 10.08
C PRO A 126 5.03 -18.74 9.38
N ALA A 127 5.00 -19.96 9.93
CA ALA A 127 5.73 -21.10 9.38
C ALA A 127 5.05 -21.69 8.13
N GLU A 128 3.71 -21.73 8.10
CA GLU A 128 2.96 -22.11 6.89
C GLU A 128 3.14 -21.07 5.77
N ARG A 129 3.23 -19.78 6.11
CA ARG A 129 3.51 -18.72 5.11
C ARG A 129 4.93 -18.82 4.56
N ALA A 130 5.93 -19.01 5.42
CA ALA A 130 7.32 -19.23 4.98
C ALA A 130 7.44 -20.40 3.98
N LYS A 131 6.63 -21.47 4.13
CA LYS A 131 6.60 -22.60 3.18
C LYS A 131 6.07 -22.23 1.79
N GLN A 132 5.12 -21.29 1.69
CA GLN A 132 4.60 -20.81 0.40
C GLN A 132 5.65 -20.01 -0.37
N TRP A 133 6.74 -19.60 0.29
CA TRP A 133 7.72 -18.64 -0.20
C TRP A 133 9.08 -19.25 -0.52
N LYS A 134 9.18 -20.59 -0.48
CA LYS A 134 10.36 -21.40 -0.86
C LYS A 134 10.94 -21.11 -2.25
N GLN A 135 10.25 -20.35 -3.09
CA GLN A 135 10.77 -19.91 -4.38
C GLN A 135 11.82 -18.79 -4.26
N TYR A 136 11.95 -18.16 -3.08
CA TYR A 136 12.93 -17.12 -2.78
C TYR A 136 13.73 -17.37 -1.49
N ASP A 137 13.83 -18.64 -1.02
CA ASP A 137 14.79 -19.10 0.02
C ASP A 137 16.27 -18.96 -0.42
N GLU A 138 16.52 -18.07 -1.39
CA GLU A 138 17.75 -17.83 -2.13
C GLU A 138 18.56 -16.78 -1.35
N TYR A 139 19.68 -17.19 -0.76
CA TYR A 139 20.82 -16.35 -0.35
C TYR A 139 20.56 -14.89 0.09
N ASN A 140 20.69 -14.61 1.39
CA ASN A 140 20.79 -13.24 1.90
C ASN A 140 22.20 -13.00 2.48
N PRO A 141 23.03 -12.14 1.85
CA PRO A 141 24.39 -11.92 2.32
C PRO A 141 24.43 -11.33 3.73
N VAL A 142 23.38 -10.63 4.19
CA VAL A 142 23.38 -9.88 5.46
C VAL A 142 23.66 -10.75 6.69
N TYR A 143 23.45 -12.07 6.60
CA TYR A 143 23.64 -13.01 7.71
C TYR A 143 25.09 -13.41 7.93
N ASN A 144 25.97 -13.23 6.94
CA ASN A 144 27.36 -13.68 7.02
C ASN A 144 28.33 -12.54 6.68
N PRO A 145 29.08 -12.01 7.68
CA PRO A 145 30.03 -10.92 7.45
C PRO A 145 31.04 -11.16 6.32
N ASP A 146 31.54 -12.39 6.18
CA ASP A 146 32.53 -12.73 5.14
C ASP A 146 31.88 -12.76 3.74
N GLU A 147 30.60 -13.11 3.67
CA GLU A 147 29.84 -13.07 2.43
C GLU A 147 29.48 -11.65 2.03
N ILE A 148 29.19 -10.77 3.00
CA ILE A 148 28.95 -9.34 2.74
C ILE A 148 30.21 -8.70 2.17
N GLU A 149 31.37 -8.93 2.78
CA GLU A 149 32.62 -8.36 2.26
C GLU A 149 32.87 -8.81 0.81
N ARG A 150 32.70 -10.10 0.52
CA ARG A 150 32.82 -10.65 -0.84
C ARG A 150 31.79 -10.05 -1.80
N PHE A 151 30.54 -9.98 -1.35
CA PHE A 151 29.41 -9.46 -2.13
C PHE A 151 29.63 -7.99 -2.49
N VAL A 152 29.98 -7.16 -1.51
CA VAL A 152 30.26 -5.73 -1.70
C VAL A 152 31.45 -5.53 -2.62
N LYS A 153 32.57 -6.22 -2.36
CA LYS A 153 33.76 -6.14 -3.20
C LYS A 153 33.44 -6.46 -4.65
N GLN A 154 32.72 -7.55 -4.89
CA GLN A 154 32.34 -7.95 -6.24
C GLN A 154 31.49 -6.88 -6.92
N HIS A 155 30.50 -6.29 -6.24
CA HIS A 155 29.63 -5.28 -6.83
C HIS A 155 30.34 -3.94 -7.07
N VAL A 156 31.32 -3.58 -6.24
CA VAL A 156 32.19 -2.40 -6.46
C VAL A 156 33.11 -2.62 -7.67
N GLU A 157 33.73 -3.79 -7.79
CA GLU A 157 34.55 -4.16 -8.98
C GLU A 157 33.70 -4.17 -10.25
N ASP A 158 32.49 -4.70 -10.16
CA ASP A 158 31.47 -4.68 -11.20
C ASP A 158 31.15 -3.25 -11.66
N LEU A 159 30.84 -2.32 -10.75
CA LEU A 159 30.61 -0.92 -11.10
C LEU A 159 31.83 -0.26 -11.75
N ALA A 160 33.03 -0.51 -11.21
CA ALA A 160 34.27 0.03 -11.76
C ALA A 160 34.52 -0.47 -13.19
N SER A 161 34.25 -1.75 -13.45
CA SER A 161 34.40 -2.36 -14.78
C SER A 161 33.42 -1.81 -15.83
N ARG A 162 32.30 -1.23 -15.39
CA ARG A 162 31.27 -0.63 -16.26
C ARG A 162 31.40 0.89 -16.43
N GLN A 163 32.33 1.55 -15.74
CA GLN A 163 32.56 2.98 -15.90
C GLN A 163 33.20 3.25 -17.27
N LEU A 164 32.59 4.11 -18.07
CA LEU A 164 33.08 4.45 -19.40
C LEU A 164 34.30 5.38 -19.32
N SER A 165 35.01 5.56 -20.44
CA SER A 165 36.24 6.37 -20.49
C SER A 165 36.01 7.85 -20.16
N ASP A 166 34.82 8.38 -20.46
CA ASP A 166 34.40 9.74 -20.13
C ASP A 166 34.09 9.93 -18.62
N GLY A 167 34.03 8.85 -17.84
CA GLY A 167 33.79 8.87 -16.39
C GLY A 167 32.34 8.58 -15.99
N GLY A 168 31.41 8.55 -16.93
CA GLY A 168 30.01 8.22 -16.66
C GLY A 168 29.70 6.72 -16.76
N TRP A 169 28.43 6.38 -16.57
CA TRP A 169 27.90 5.02 -16.68
C TRP A 169 26.69 4.97 -17.62
N GLY A 170 26.67 3.94 -18.45
CA GLY A 170 25.50 3.53 -19.23
C GLY A 170 24.66 2.49 -18.49
N TRP A 171 23.54 2.08 -19.09
CA TRP A 171 22.65 1.09 -18.47
C TRP A 171 23.27 -0.30 -18.44
N LEU A 172 24.02 -0.65 -19.48
CA LEU A 172 24.82 -1.86 -19.58
C LEU A 172 26.31 -1.48 -19.71
N SER A 173 27.11 -2.44 -20.18
CA SER A 173 28.52 -2.26 -20.51
C SER A 173 28.83 -2.98 -21.81
N GLY A 174 29.68 -2.40 -22.65
CA GLY A 174 30.11 -3.03 -23.89
C GLY A 174 30.37 -2.03 -25.00
N TYR A 175 30.75 -2.53 -26.18
CA TYR A 175 30.98 -1.70 -27.35
C TYR A 175 29.69 -0.98 -27.77
N GLY A 176 29.76 0.36 -27.88
CA GLY A 176 28.62 1.20 -28.27
C GLY A 176 27.76 1.72 -27.11
N GLU A 177 28.10 1.37 -25.86
CA GLU A 177 27.46 1.94 -24.67
C GLU A 177 27.84 3.43 -24.49
N HIS A 178 26.90 4.23 -23.98
CA HIS A 178 27.10 5.66 -23.73
C HIS A 178 26.67 6.02 -22.31
N SER A 179 27.33 7.02 -21.74
CA SER A 179 26.99 7.52 -20.41
C SER A 179 25.58 8.11 -20.41
N SER A 180 24.76 7.63 -19.48
CA SER A 180 23.41 8.12 -19.24
C SER A 180 23.42 9.03 -18.01
N PRO A 181 22.86 10.24 -18.07
CA PRO A 181 22.84 11.15 -16.94
C PRO A 181 22.08 10.59 -15.73
N HIS A 182 20.97 9.89 -15.97
CA HIS A 182 20.20 9.27 -14.90
C HIS A 182 20.96 8.11 -14.23
N ILE A 183 21.54 7.20 -15.02
CA ILE A 183 22.30 6.06 -14.47
C ILE A 183 23.56 6.56 -13.75
N THR A 184 24.27 7.51 -14.35
CA THR A 184 25.46 8.12 -13.74
C THR A 184 25.10 8.79 -12.41
N ALA A 185 24.01 9.56 -12.35
CA ALA A 185 23.57 10.22 -11.11
C ALA A 185 23.25 9.19 -10.01
N ASN A 186 22.52 8.13 -10.34
CA ASN A 186 22.21 7.07 -9.38
C ASN A 186 23.46 6.36 -8.90
N VAL A 187 24.36 5.95 -9.81
CA VAL A 187 25.63 5.30 -9.43
C VAL A 187 26.46 6.20 -8.53
N VAL A 188 26.63 7.48 -8.87
CA VAL A 188 27.38 8.43 -8.05
C VAL A 188 26.74 8.60 -6.67
N HIS A 189 25.41 8.72 -6.58
CA HIS A 189 24.68 8.73 -5.31
C HIS A 189 24.97 7.47 -4.48
N GLY A 190 24.85 6.28 -5.09
CA GLY A 190 25.16 5.01 -4.43
C GLY A 190 26.61 4.90 -3.96
N LEU A 191 27.56 5.42 -4.74
CA LEU A 191 28.97 5.48 -4.36
C LEU A 191 29.21 6.44 -3.18
N ILE A 192 28.53 7.60 -3.14
CA ILE A 192 28.58 8.50 -1.98
C ILE A 192 28.03 7.81 -0.73
N LEU A 193 26.92 7.08 -0.83
CA LEU A 193 26.38 6.30 0.28
C LEU A 193 27.30 5.17 0.70
N ALA A 194 27.93 4.49 -0.25
CA ALA A 194 28.91 3.43 0.02
C ALA A 194 30.12 3.99 0.78
N ASP A 195 30.66 5.13 0.36
CA ASP A 195 31.77 5.81 1.03
C ASP A 195 31.39 6.25 2.46
N LYS A 196 30.20 6.87 2.63
CA LYS A 196 29.64 7.20 3.96
C LYS A 196 29.49 5.99 4.87
N ASN A 197 29.31 4.80 4.29
CA ASN A 197 29.22 3.51 4.98
C ASN A 197 30.56 2.75 5.04
N GLN A 198 31.68 3.43 4.79
CA GLN A 198 33.05 2.93 4.90
C GLN A 198 33.38 1.78 3.93
N VAL A 199 32.68 1.71 2.79
CA VAL A 199 33.02 0.77 1.71
C VAL A 199 34.27 1.28 0.98
N ALA A 200 35.25 0.40 0.81
CA ALA A 200 36.45 0.72 0.03
C ALA A 200 36.12 0.85 -1.46
N LEU A 201 36.18 2.07 -2.00
CA LEU A 201 35.96 2.34 -3.41
C LEU A 201 37.25 2.28 -4.23
N VAL A 202 37.11 1.99 -5.52
CA VAL A 202 38.23 2.10 -6.48
C VAL A 202 38.68 3.57 -6.57
N PRO A 203 39.98 3.88 -6.39
CA PRO A 203 40.48 5.25 -6.40
C PRO A 203 40.09 6.02 -7.67
N GLY A 204 39.57 7.24 -7.49
CA GLY A 204 39.17 8.13 -8.59
C GLY A 204 37.87 7.78 -9.30
N MET A 205 37.24 6.63 -8.99
CA MET A 205 35.97 6.21 -9.61
C MET A 205 34.85 7.22 -9.33
N LEU A 206 34.67 7.60 -8.06
CA LEU A 206 33.65 8.58 -7.63
C LEU A 206 33.91 9.97 -8.24
N GLU A 207 35.14 10.46 -8.17
CA GLU A 207 35.50 11.79 -8.70
C GLU A 207 35.24 11.92 -10.20
N ARG A 208 35.58 10.90 -10.99
CA ARG A 208 35.29 10.88 -12.43
C ARG A 208 33.79 10.94 -12.73
N GLY A 209 32.98 10.28 -11.89
CA GLY A 209 31.52 10.36 -11.99
C GLY A 209 30.97 11.75 -11.67
N LEU A 210 31.49 12.37 -10.59
CA LEU A 210 31.14 13.74 -10.22
C LEU A 210 31.57 14.75 -11.31
N ASP A 211 32.75 14.59 -11.89
CA ASP A 211 33.24 15.42 -13.01
C ASP A 211 32.32 15.31 -14.23
N TRP A 212 31.89 14.09 -14.57
CA TRP A 212 30.95 13.86 -15.68
C TRP A 212 29.60 14.56 -15.42
N LEU A 213 29.03 14.42 -14.22
CA LEU A 213 27.77 15.06 -13.85
C LEU A 213 27.86 16.58 -13.83
N GLN A 214 28.98 17.13 -13.36
CA GLN A 214 29.22 18.58 -13.35
C GLN A 214 29.29 19.13 -14.77
N ASN A 215 29.98 18.44 -15.69
CA ASN A 215 30.01 18.82 -17.10
C ASN A 215 28.61 18.77 -17.73
N TYR A 216 27.85 17.70 -17.47
CA TYR A 216 26.47 17.57 -17.94
C TYR A 216 25.58 18.72 -17.41
N GLN A 217 25.66 19.03 -16.11
CA GLN A 217 24.90 20.14 -15.51
C GLN A 217 25.26 21.47 -16.19
N GLN A 218 26.53 21.72 -16.49
CA GLN A 218 26.97 22.92 -17.18
C GLN A 218 26.38 23.03 -18.60
N GLU A 219 26.26 21.91 -19.32
CA GLU A 219 25.56 21.87 -20.61
C GLU A 219 24.08 22.20 -20.46
N GLN A 220 23.39 21.66 -19.44
CA GLN A 220 21.97 21.96 -19.20
C GLN A 220 21.74 23.43 -18.84
N ILE A 221 22.60 24.03 -18.02
CA ILE A 221 22.60 25.47 -17.72
C ILE A 221 22.72 26.28 -19.02
N GLN A 222 23.62 25.88 -19.92
CA GLN A 222 23.78 26.59 -21.19
C GLN A 222 22.53 26.49 -22.08
N LEU A 223 21.81 25.37 -22.06
CA LEU A 223 20.53 25.22 -22.75
C LEU A 223 19.43 26.12 -22.17
N LEU A 224 19.40 26.29 -20.84
CA LEU A 224 18.49 27.21 -20.15
C LEU A 224 18.78 28.67 -20.49
N LYS A 225 20.06 29.07 -20.47
CA LYS A 225 20.51 30.39 -20.91
C LYS A 225 20.16 30.67 -22.37
N ASN A 226 20.34 29.68 -23.26
CA ASN A 226 19.96 29.82 -24.66
C ASN A 226 18.46 30.13 -24.83
N TRP A 227 17.58 29.56 -23.99
CA TRP A 227 16.16 29.88 -24.01
C TRP A 227 15.90 31.34 -23.61
N GLU A 228 16.51 31.81 -22.52
CA GLU A 228 16.37 33.19 -22.04
C GLU A 228 16.87 34.21 -23.07
N GLU A 229 17.98 33.92 -23.74
CA GLU A 229 18.49 34.74 -24.85
C GLU A 229 17.52 34.77 -26.05
N ASN A 230 16.96 33.62 -26.41
CA ASN A 230 16.06 33.49 -27.57
C ASN A 230 14.73 34.21 -27.33
N GLU A 231 14.11 34.04 -26.16
CA GLU A 231 12.90 34.76 -25.76
C GLU A 231 13.14 36.28 -25.78
N ALA A 232 14.30 36.74 -25.30
CA ALA A 232 14.65 38.15 -25.29
C ALA A 232 14.94 38.74 -26.69
N LYS A 233 15.42 37.93 -27.65
CA LYS A 233 15.97 38.43 -28.93
C LYS A 233 15.24 37.99 -30.21
N LYS A 234 14.20 37.13 -30.14
CA LYS A 234 13.48 36.55 -31.31
C LYS A 234 14.43 36.02 -32.40
N ALA A 235 15.57 35.43 -32.00
CA ALA A 235 16.62 34.96 -32.91
C ALA A 235 16.74 33.41 -32.89
N GLU A 236 17.26 32.87 -34.00
CA GLU A 236 17.14 31.49 -34.50
C GLU A 236 17.91 30.34 -33.78
N HIS A 237 17.33 29.13 -33.91
CA HIS A 237 17.89 27.75 -33.98
C HIS A 237 18.95 27.22 -32.97
N LYS A 238 19.27 27.88 -31.85
CA LYS A 238 20.07 27.22 -30.79
C LYS A 238 19.25 26.09 -30.12
N LYS A 239 19.88 24.94 -29.81
CA LYS A 239 19.28 23.97 -28.87
C LYS A 239 19.06 24.68 -27.53
N TYR A 240 17.88 24.51 -26.96
CA TYR A 240 17.48 25.18 -25.72
C TYR A 240 16.67 24.24 -24.84
N LYS A 241 16.55 24.63 -23.57
CA LYS A 241 15.71 24.00 -22.56
C LYS A 241 14.93 25.12 -21.87
N ARG A 242 13.61 24.98 -21.70
CA ARG A 242 12.77 26.06 -21.15
C ARG A 242 12.85 26.15 -19.63
N HIS A 243 12.77 24.99 -19.00
CA HIS A 243 12.72 24.82 -17.55
C HIS A 243 13.74 23.78 -17.10
N ALA A 244 14.29 23.97 -15.92
CA ALA A 244 14.97 22.89 -15.22
C ALA A 244 13.95 21.77 -14.93
N ASP A 245 14.36 20.52 -15.11
CA ASP A 245 13.47 19.37 -15.01
C ASP A 245 13.85 18.40 -13.87
N ASN A 246 13.13 17.28 -13.78
CA ASN A 246 13.36 16.26 -12.76
C ASN A 246 14.79 15.69 -12.76
N LEU A 247 15.41 15.60 -13.94
CA LEU A 247 16.77 15.07 -14.07
C LEU A 247 17.79 16.11 -13.58
N ASP A 248 17.58 17.39 -13.87
CA ASP A 248 18.42 18.47 -13.31
C ASP A 248 18.37 18.48 -11.78
N ALA A 249 17.18 18.28 -11.19
CA ALA A 249 17.00 18.21 -9.74
C ALA A 249 17.77 17.03 -9.12
N LEU A 250 17.69 15.84 -9.74
CA LEU A 250 18.47 14.67 -9.33
C LEU A 250 19.97 14.93 -9.38
N ILE A 251 20.47 15.41 -10.53
CA ILE A 251 21.90 15.68 -10.72
C ILE A 251 22.40 16.75 -9.76
N PHE A 252 21.63 17.82 -9.57
CA PHE A 252 21.96 18.87 -8.60
C PHE A 252 22.05 18.31 -7.19
N ASN A 253 21.09 17.49 -6.74
CA ASN A 253 21.16 16.86 -5.42
C ASN A 253 22.41 15.99 -5.26
N VAL A 254 22.72 15.14 -6.25
CA VAL A 254 23.89 14.25 -6.20
C VAL A 254 25.21 15.03 -6.19
N LEU A 255 25.32 16.10 -6.97
CA LEU A 255 26.49 16.98 -6.96
C LEU A 255 26.63 17.69 -5.61
N VAL A 256 25.54 18.18 -5.02
CA VAL A 256 25.52 18.80 -3.68
C VAL A 256 25.96 17.79 -2.62
N GLU A 257 25.49 16.54 -2.67
CA GLU A 257 25.94 15.47 -1.77
C GLU A 257 27.43 15.15 -1.93
N GLY A 258 27.96 15.29 -3.15
CA GLY A 258 29.38 15.20 -3.46
C GLY A 258 30.18 16.48 -3.15
N GLY A 259 29.58 17.48 -2.49
CA GLY A 259 30.24 18.73 -2.10
C GLY A 259 30.42 19.73 -3.23
N ARG A 260 29.72 19.58 -4.36
CA ARG A 260 29.81 20.43 -5.55
C ARG A 260 28.51 21.19 -5.77
N VAL A 261 28.51 22.48 -5.44
CA VAL A 261 27.32 23.34 -5.57
C VAL A 261 27.46 24.25 -6.79
N ASN A 262 26.38 24.38 -7.56
CA ASN A 262 26.28 25.33 -8.68
C ASN A 262 25.11 26.29 -8.44
N GLU A 263 25.43 27.54 -8.12
CA GLU A 263 24.45 28.60 -7.80
C GLU A 263 23.48 28.90 -8.96
N GLU A 264 23.93 28.76 -10.21
CA GLU A 264 23.06 29.02 -11.36
C GLU A 264 21.98 27.94 -11.50
N MET A 265 22.38 26.65 -11.39
CA MET A 265 21.42 25.55 -11.42
C MET A 265 20.47 25.61 -10.22
N HIS A 266 20.97 25.97 -9.03
CA HIS A 266 20.12 26.23 -7.85
C HIS A 266 19.05 27.29 -8.15
N GLY A 267 19.45 28.41 -8.75
CA GLY A 267 18.53 29.48 -9.16
C GLY A 267 17.46 29.00 -10.14
N TYR A 268 17.84 28.23 -11.16
CA TYR A 268 16.89 27.66 -12.13
C TYR A 268 15.91 26.66 -11.50
N LEU A 269 16.40 25.75 -10.65
CA LEU A 269 15.54 24.79 -9.95
C LEU A 269 14.58 25.48 -8.97
N ASN A 270 15.01 26.54 -8.28
CA ASN A 270 14.14 27.32 -7.41
C ASN A 270 13.05 28.07 -8.22
N ARG A 271 13.41 28.62 -9.38
CA ARG A 271 12.46 29.25 -10.33
C ARG A 271 11.41 28.26 -10.81
N ASP A 272 11.84 27.10 -11.27
CA ASP A 272 11.01 26.12 -11.96
C ASP A 272 10.40 25.05 -11.03
N ARG A 273 10.59 25.16 -9.70
CA ARG A 273 10.20 24.15 -8.70
C ARG A 273 8.77 23.62 -8.82
N VAL A 274 7.83 24.44 -9.29
CA VAL A 274 6.41 24.06 -9.41
C VAL A 274 6.18 23.06 -10.54
N GLU A 275 7.01 23.10 -11.59
CA GLU A 275 6.99 22.20 -12.76
C GLU A 275 7.58 20.81 -12.44
N LEU A 276 8.36 20.71 -11.35
CA LEU A 276 8.95 19.46 -10.92
C LEU A 276 7.87 18.46 -10.47
N SER A 277 8.11 17.18 -10.75
CA SER A 277 7.33 16.09 -10.13
C SER A 277 7.43 16.14 -8.61
N VAL A 278 6.46 15.54 -7.91
CA VAL A 278 6.47 15.45 -6.43
C VAL A 278 7.78 14.80 -5.93
N TYR A 279 8.22 13.73 -6.59
CA TYR A 279 9.53 13.10 -6.34
C TYR A 279 10.68 14.12 -6.45
N ALA A 280 10.78 14.83 -7.57
CA ALA A 280 11.88 15.77 -7.81
C ALA A 280 11.84 17.01 -6.90
N LYS A 281 10.64 17.43 -6.46
CA LYS A 281 10.49 18.45 -5.40
C LYS A 281 11.17 17.96 -4.11
N GLY A 282 10.91 16.73 -3.68
CA GLY A 282 11.56 16.13 -2.52
C GLY A 282 13.08 16.03 -2.67
N VAL A 283 13.57 15.63 -3.85
CA VAL A 283 15.00 15.55 -4.17
C VAL A 283 15.66 16.93 -4.11
N LEU A 284 15.01 17.96 -4.67
CA LEU A 284 15.46 19.34 -4.54
C LEU A 284 15.48 19.76 -3.06
N GLY A 285 14.46 19.39 -2.28
CA GLY A 285 14.40 19.66 -0.84
C GLY A 285 15.61 19.10 -0.07
N LEU A 286 16.06 17.88 -0.40
CA LEU A 286 17.28 17.30 0.19
C LEU A 286 18.53 18.12 -0.12
N ALA A 287 18.66 18.61 -1.36
CA ALA A 287 19.77 19.46 -1.76
C ALA A 287 19.74 20.81 -1.03
N LEU A 288 18.56 21.44 -0.97
CA LEU A 288 18.34 22.73 -0.28
C LEU A 288 18.63 22.64 1.22
N HIS A 289 18.21 21.54 1.87
CA HIS A 289 18.58 21.26 3.25
C HIS A 289 20.10 21.16 3.42
N THR A 290 20.77 20.44 2.53
CA THR A 290 22.23 20.20 2.58
C THR A 290 23.03 21.51 2.45
N ILE A 291 22.62 22.42 1.57
CA ILE A 291 23.27 23.73 1.39
C ILE A 291 22.80 24.79 2.41
N GLY A 292 21.82 24.47 3.26
CA GLY A 292 21.29 25.38 4.27
C GLY A 292 20.33 26.46 3.75
N ASP A 293 19.76 26.31 2.55
CA ASP A 293 18.75 27.21 1.99
C ASP A 293 17.38 26.96 2.64
N LYS A 294 17.17 27.63 3.78
CA LYS A 294 15.93 27.48 4.58
C LYS A 294 14.69 28.01 3.86
N GLU A 295 14.82 29.09 3.09
CA GLU A 295 13.68 29.71 2.41
C GLU A 295 13.23 28.82 1.25
N GLY A 296 14.17 28.34 0.43
CA GLY A 296 13.89 27.39 -0.63
C GLY A 296 13.28 26.10 -0.09
N LEU A 297 13.86 25.55 0.99
CA LEU A 297 13.35 24.33 1.63
C LEU A 297 11.91 24.50 2.12
N SER A 298 11.58 25.61 2.78
CA SER A 298 10.21 25.91 3.24
C SER A 298 9.22 25.90 2.07
N LYS A 299 9.57 26.56 0.96
CA LYS A 299 8.72 26.60 -0.24
C LYS A 299 8.52 25.22 -0.88
N VAL A 300 9.55 24.38 -0.87
CA VAL A 300 9.46 23.01 -1.37
C VAL A 300 8.58 22.15 -0.46
N MET A 301 8.72 22.26 0.87
CA MET A 301 7.88 21.58 1.85
C MET A 301 6.41 21.96 1.67
N GLU A 302 6.09 23.26 1.56
CA GLU A 302 4.73 23.74 1.26
C GLU A 302 4.16 23.16 -0.04
N ASN A 303 5.01 22.92 -1.05
CA ASN A 303 4.57 22.32 -2.31
C ASN A 303 4.34 20.81 -2.19
N LEU A 304 5.13 20.10 -1.38
CA LEU A 304 4.94 18.67 -1.10
C LEU A 304 3.69 18.43 -0.25
N GLU A 305 3.46 19.25 0.76
CA GLU A 305 2.33 19.13 1.69
C GLU A 305 0.96 19.30 1.02
N GLN A 306 0.90 19.95 -0.15
CA GLN A 306 -0.32 19.99 -0.97
C GLN A 306 -0.78 18.61 -1.46
N TYR A 307 0.12 17.64 -1.53
CA TYR A 307 -0.16 16.25 -1.92
C TYR A 307 -0.36 15.34 -0.70
N LEU A 308 -0.08 15.83 0.51
CA LEU A 308 -0.14 15.02 1.73
C LEU A 308 -1.58 14.63 2.04
N GLN A 309 -1.80 13.33 2.17
CA GLN A 309 -2.99 12.71 2.73
C GLN A 309 -2.66 12.14 4.10
N GLN A 310 -3.65 12.12 4.97
CA GLN A 310 -3.54 11.51 6.30
C GLN A 310 -4.79 10.69 6.58
N ASP A 311 -4.58 9.53 7.18
CA ASP A 311 -5.63 8.66 7.67
C ASP A 311 -5.42 8.45 9.17
N ALA A 312 -6.31 9.04 9.96
CA ALA A 312 -6.25 8.95 11.41
C ALA A 312 -6.61 7.55 11.92
N GLU A 313 -7.43 6.79 11.19
CA GLU A 313 -7.91 5.46 11.60
C GLU A 313 -6.81 4.41 11.43
N ASN A 314 -6.01 4.52 10.37
CA ASN A 314 -4.83 3.66 10.16
C ASN A 314 -3.55 4.24 10.77
N GLU A 315 -3.57 5.49 11.24
CA GLU A 315 -2.40 6.30 11.57
C GLU A 315 -1.35 6.33 10.44
N THR A 316 -1.79 6.52 9.20
CA THR A 316 -0.89 6.60 8.04
C THR A 316 -0.92 7.99 7.40
N ALA A 317 0.16 8.33 6.70
CA ALA A 317 0.29 9.56 5.94
C ALA A 317 1.09 9.29 4.66
N TRP A 318 0.71 9.91 3.54
CA TRP A 318 1.40 9.70 2.27
C TRP A 318 1.18 10.86 1.30
N LEU A 319 2.09 10.99 0.33
CA LEU A 319 1.93 11.91 -0.79
C LEU A 319 1.12 11.23 -1.89
N ARG A 320 -0.12 11.68 -2.08
CA ARG A 320 -0.98 11.19 -3.17
C ARG A 320 -0.63 11.89 -4.47
N LEU A 321 -0.07 11.14 -5.41
CA LEU A 321 0.34 11.68 -6.70
C LEU A 321 -0.89 11.92 -7.62
N PRO A 322 -0.85 12.94 -8.50
CA PRO A 322 -1.91 13.16 -9.48
C PRO A 322 -2.07 12.00 -10.47
N SER A 323 -3.31 11.64 -10.80
CA SER A 323 -3.64 10.64 -11.81
C SER A 323 -3.06 11.04 -13.18
N GLY A 324 -2.28 10.16 -13.81
CA GLY A 324 -1.76 10.35 -15.17
C GLY A 324 -0.34 10.91 -15.32
N GLY A 325 0.46 10.96 -14.24
CA GLY A 325 1.76 11.63 -14.23
C GLY A 325 2.96 10.93 -14.87
N PHE A 326 2.93 9.63 -15.17
CA PHE A 326 4.15 8.89 -15.55
C PHE A 326 3.89 7.85 -16.63
N TRP A 327 3.85 8.27 -17.90
CA TRP A 327 3.66 7.33 -19.02
C TRP A 327 4.93 7.02 -19.84
N TRP A 328 6.11 7.59 -19.51
CA TRP A 328 7.34 7.29 -20.27
C TRP A 328 8.65 7.17 -19.45
N PHE A 329 8.62 7.41 -18.14
CA PHE A 329 9.77 7.24 -17.25
C PHE A 329 9.41 6.30 -16.10
N TRP A 330 10.31 5.36 -15.79
CA TRP A 330 10.09 4.31 -14.78
C TRP A 330 10.42 4.77 -13.35
N TYR A 331 10.97 5.97 -13.17
CA TYR A 331 11.36 6.54 -11.87
C TYR A 331 10.36 7.60 -11.39
N GLY A 332 10.29 7.78 -10.07
CA GLY A 332 9.44 8.82 -9.44
C GLY A 332 7.97 8.43 -9.28
N ASN A 333 7.69 7.12 -9.15
CA ASN A 333 6.38 6.62 -8.74
C ASN A 333 6.06 6.99 -7.27
N GLU A 334 4.89 6.56 -6.80
CA GLU A 334 4.41 6.88 -5.45
C GLU A 334 5.33 6.35 -4.35
N ASP A 335 5.86 5.13 -4.49
CA ASP A 335 6.84 4.56 -3.55
C ASP A 335 8.10 5.44 -3.46
N ALA A 336 8.69 5.80 -4.60
CA ALA A 336 9.88 6.62 -4.65
C ALA A 336 9.66 8.04 -4.09
N ALA A 337 8.51 8.65 -4.41
CA ALA A 337 8.16 9.98 -3.91
C ALA A 337 7.99 9.99 -2.38
N ASN A 338 7.30 8.99 -1.83
CA ASN A 338 7.13 8.84 -0.38
C ASN A 338 8.45 8.52 0.33
N ALA A 339 9.31 7.68 -0.25
CA ALA A 339 10.63 7.38 0.31
C ALA A 339 11.55 8.61 0.35
N ILE A 340 11.60 9.41 -0.72
CA ILE A 340 12.33 10.69 -0.70
C ILE A 340 11.75 11.66 0.33
N TYR A 341 10.42 11.73 0.43
CA TYR A 341 9.79 12.58 1.43
C TYR A 341 10.14 12.15 2.85
N LEU A 342 10.18 10.84 3.12
CA LEU A 342 10.64 10.30 4.39
C LEU A 342 12.11 10.67 4.66
N LYS A 343 13.00 10.60 3.67
CA LYS A 343 14.40 11.07 3.85
C LYS A 343 14.45 12.55 4.22
N LEU A 344 13.65 13.38 3.55
CA LEU A 344 13.60 14.82 3.83
C LEU A 344 13.10 15.08 5.25
N LEU A 345 11.98 14.45 5.63
CA LEU A 345 11.42 14.53 6.98
C LEU A 345 12.36 13.97 8.04
N SER A 346 13.16 12.95 7.73
CA SER A 346 14.15 12.42 8.66
C SER A 346 15.25 13.45 8.99
N ARG A 347 15.55 14.36 8.06
CA ARG A 347 16.53 15.44 8.27
C ARG A 347 15.93 16.68 8.93
N THR A 348 14.63 16.94 8.73
CA THR A 348 13.99 18.17 9.21
C THR A 348 13.16 17.94 10.47
N GLU A 349 12.33 16.90 10.48
CA GLU A 349 11.30 16.64 11.49
C GLU A 349 11.15 15.12 11.83
N PRO A 350 12.24 14.43 12.23
CA PRO A 350 12.25 12.97 12.39
C PRO A 350 11.32 12.44 13.50
N ARG A 351 10.82 13.32 14.38
CA ARG A 351 9.94 12.97 15.51
C ARG A 351 8.54 13.56 15.39
N SER A 352 8.18 14.14 14.24
CA SER A 352 6.80 14.60 14.04
C SER A 352 5.87 13.40 13.89
N GLU A 353 4.60 13.58 14.28
CA GLU A 353 3.55 12.58 14.11
C GLU A 353 3.42 12.17 12.63
N GLN A 354 3.51 13.15 11.73
CA GLN A 354 3.46 12.93 10.29
C GLN A 354 4.56 11.99 9.80
N THR A 355 5.81 12.15 10.27
CA THR A 355 6.91 11.27 9.87
C THR A 355 6.65 9.83 10.33
N GLY A 356 6.18 9.62 11.55
CA GLY A 356 5.81 8.29 12.05
C GLY A 356 4.68 7.65 11.24
N ARG A 357 3.66 8.44 10.87
CA ARG A 357 2.56 7.98 10.00
C ARG A 357 3.03 7.63 8.58
N LEU A 358 3.99 8.37 8.03
CA LEU A 358 4.59 8.07 6.73
C LEU A 358 5.41 6.79 6.74
N VAL A 359 6.16 6.55 7.82
CA VAL A 359 6.86 5.28 8.03
C VAL A 359 5.88 4.12 8.04
N LYS A 360 4.78 4.23 8.81
CA LYS A 360 3.72 3.22 8.85
C LYS A 360 3.15 2.97 7.45
N TYR A 361 2.87 4.01 6.67
CA TYR A 361 2.40 3.88 5.28
C TYR A 361 3.40 3.12 4.40
N ILE A 362 4.69 3.45 4.45
CA ILE A 362 5.73 2.80 3.63
C ILE A 362 5.87 1.32 3.99
N LEU A 363 5.82 0.96 5.28
CA LEU A 363 5.87 -0.43 5.74
C LEU A 363 4.68 -1.26 5.27
N ASN A 364 3.49 -0.65 5.30
CA ASN A 364 2.23 -1.29 4.95
C ASN A 364 2.10 -1.52 3.44
N ASN A 365 2.66 -0.61 2.62
CA ASN A 365 2.62 -0.70 1.17
C ASN A 365 3.77 -1.52 0.55
N ARG A 366 4.26 -2.54 1.26
CA ARG A 366 5.18 -3.53 0.69
C ARG A 366 4.39 -4.56 -0.12
N LYS A 367 4.78 -4.78 -1.38
CA LYS A 367 4.25 -5.86 -2.20
C LYS A 367 4.59 -7.20 -1.58
N ASN A 368 3.56 -8.00 -1.30
CA ASN A 368 3.70 -9.31 -0.66
C ASN A 368 4.61 -9.26 0.60
N SER A 369 4.53 -8.16 1.36
CA SER A 369 5.26 -7.94 2.62
C SER A 369 6.79 -7.95 2.55
N THR A 370 7.39 -7.96 1.36
CA THR A 370 8.83 -8.16 1.20
C THR A 370 9.52 -7.00 0.49
N TYR A 371 8.97 -6.45 -0.60
CA TYR A 371 9.64 -5.41 -1.38
C TYR A 371 8.65 -4.38 -1.94
N TRP A 372 9.13 -3.29 -2.54
CA TRP A 372 8.29 -2.23 -3.13
C TRP A 372 8.21 -2.37 -4.66
N SER A 373 7.54 -1.46 -5.36
CA SER A 373 7.17 -1.61 -6.77
C SER A 373 8.29 -2.12 -7.71
N CYS A 374 9.55 -1.73 -7.50
CA CYS A 374 10.70 -2.28 -8.23
C CYS A 374 12.01 -2.25 -7.42
N ILE A 375 13.13 -2.63 -8.05
CA ILE A 375 14.47 -2.68 -7.42
C ILE A 375 14.93 -1.30 -6.90
N SER A 376 14.72 -0.22 -7.67
CA SER A 376 15.11 1.13 -7.25
C SER A 376 14.30 1.62 -6.06
N ASP A 377 12.98 1.37 -6.07
CA ASP A 377 12.08 1.85 -5.02
C ASP A 377 12.30 1.08 -3.73
N THR A 378 12.61 -0.21 -3.83
CA THR A 378 13.01 -1.03 -2.69
C THR A 378 14.30 -0.52 -2.07
N ALA A 379 15.32 -0.25 -2.90
CA ALA A 379 16.58 0.30 -2.42
C ALA A 379 16.41 1.68 -1.75
N LEU A 380 15.61 2.56 -2.35
CA LEU A 380 15.33 3.89 -1.83
C LEU A 380 14.49 3.85 -0.55
N SER A 381 13.53 2.93 -0.44
CA SER A 381 12.73 2.73 0.77
C SER A 381 13.60 2.22 1.93
N ILE A 382 14.52 1.29 1.67
CA ILE A 382 15.50 0.84 2.67
C ILE A 382 16.40 2.00 3.12
N GLU A 383 16.87 2.83 2.17
CA GLU A 383 17.67 4.01 2.51
C GLU A 383 16.88 5.00 3.38
N ALA A 384 15.61 5.27 3.03
CA ALA A 384 14.74 6.17 3.77
C ALA A 384 14.43 5.66 5.19
N LEU A 385 14.11 4.38 5.32
CA LEU A 385 13.86 3.73 6.62
C LEU A 385 15.14 3.70 7.47
N ALA A 386 16.30 3.45 6.86
CA ALA A 386 17.59 3.50 7.54
C ALA A 386 17.91 4.90 8.09
N GLU A 387 17.69 5.93 7.28
CA GLU A 387 17.91 7.33 7.67
C GLU A 387 16.95 7.74 8.79
N TYR A 388 15.67 7.37 8.67
CA TYR A 388 14.67 7.58 9.72
C TYR A 388 15.06 6.89 11.02
N LEU A 389 15.36 5.59 10.98
CA LEU A 389 15.71 4.79 12.17
C LEU A 389 16.86 5.42 12.97
N LYS A 390 17.86 5.98 12.26
CA LYS A 390 18.98 6.71 12.88
C LYS A 390 18.54 8.08 13.42
N ALA A 391 17.77 8.85 12.67
CA ALA A 391 17.38 10.21 13.02
C ALA A 391 16.34 10.27 14.15
N SER A 392 15.39 9.33 14.19
CA SER A 392 14.37 9.23 15.24
C SER A 392 14.97 8.73 16.56
N GLY A 393 16.01 7.89 16.50
CA GLY A 393 16.67 7.26 17.64
C GLY A 393 16.10 5.87 17.96
N GLU A 394 15.43 5.25 17.00
CA GLU A 394 14.75 3.96 17.11
C GLU A 394 15.66 2.74 16.90
N ASN A 395 16.95 2.98 16.66
CA ASN A 395 17.97 1.95 16.55
C ASN A 395 18.36 1.29 17.90
N ARG A 396 17.50 1.35 18.91
CA ARG A 396 17.72 0.73 20.23
C ARG A 396 16.60 -0.27 20.52
N PRO A 397 16.85 -1.58 20.32
CA PRO A 397 15.80 -2.60 20.41
C PRO A 397 15.43 -2.98 21.86
N GLU A 398 16.10 -2.41 22.87
CA GLU A 398 15.88 -2.77 24.27
C GLU A 398 14.54 -2.23 24.78
N MET A 399 13.57 -3.12 24.91
CA MET A 399 12.29 -2.81 25.51
C MET A 399 11.61 -4.03 26.12
N VAL A 400 10.68 -3.81 27.02
CA VAL A 400 9.73 -4.84 27.48
C VAL A 400 8.36 -4.41 26.98
N VAL A 401 7.68 -5.33 26.30
CA VAL A 401 6.31 -5.16 25.82
C VAL A 401 5.41 -6.06 26.65
N GLU A 402 4.37 -5.49 27.24
CA GLU A 402 3.31 -6.25 27.93
C GLU A 402 2.00 -6.12 27.16
N VAL A 403 1.28 -7.24 27.03
CA VAL A 403 -0.09 -7.27 26.50
C VAL A 403 -1.04 -7.53 27.65
N TRP A 404 -1.99 -6.61 27.82
CA TRP A 404 -3.01 -6.64 28.85
C TRP A 404 -4.38 -6.77 28.18
N PHE A 405 -5.21 -7.66 28.72
CA PHE A 405 -6.60 -7.85 28.30
C PHE A 405 -7.49 -7.72 29.53
N ASP A 406 -8.42 -6.76 29.49
CA ASP A 406 -9.33 -6.43 30.60
C ASP A 406 -8.62 -6.18 31.94
N GLY A 407 -7.48 -5.50 31.89
CA GLY A 407 -6.70 -5.17 33.08
C GLY A 407 -5.89 -6.33 33.67
N GLU A 408 -5.87 -7.50 33.03
CA GLU A 408 -5.00 -8.62 33.37
C GLU A 408 -3.84 -8.75 32.39
N LYS A 409 -2.61 -8.91 32.89
CA LYS A 409 -1.44 -9.15 32.05
C LYS A 409 -1.50 -10.56 31.47
N LYS A 410 -1.63 -10.66 30.15
CA LYS A 410 -1.69 -11.94 29.43
C LYS A 410 -0.35 -12.36 28.83
N LYS A 411 0.49 -11.40 28.44
CA LYS A 411 1.80 -11.67 27.84
C LYS A 411 2.83 -10.60 28.21
N GLU A 412 4.08 -11.02 28.31
CA GLU A 412 5.24 -10.15 28.45
C GLU A 412 6.33 -10.65 27.51
N VAL A 413 6.91 -9.74 26.73
CA VAL A 413 8.00 -10.02 25.80
C VAL A 413 9.12 -9.04 26.08
N LYS A 414 10.26 -9.58 26.53
CA LYS A 414 11.49 -8.81 26.64
C LYS A 414 12.23 -8.84 25.30
N ILE A 415 12.51 -7.66 24.78
CA ILE A 415 13.15 -7.43 23.48
C ILE A 415 14.54 -6.85 23.73
N THR A 416 15.51 -7.44 23.05
CA THR A 416 16.94 -7.15 23.17
C THR A 416 17.57 -7.27 21.79
N SER A 417 18.81 -6.83 21.65
CA SER A 417 19.60 -7.03 20.42
C SER A 417 19.72 -8.51 20.05
N GLU A 418 19.75 -9.41 21.03
CA GLU A 418 19.97 -10.84 20.81
C GLU A 418 18.74 -11.57 20.29
N ASN A 419 17.53 -11.09 20.57
CA ASN A 419 16.30 -11.82 20.27
C ASN A 419 15.29 -11.04 19.39
N LEU A 420 15.65 -9.86 18.87
CA LEU A 420 14.77 -8.99 18.09
C LEU A 420 14.03 -9.72 16.95
N PHE A 421 14.68 -10.70 16.33
CA PHE A 421 14.17 -11.48 15.18
C PHE A 421 13.60 -12.86 15.58
N GLU A 422 13.36 -13.06 16.86
CA GLU A 422 12.93 -14.36 17.43
C GLU A 422 11.77 -14.19 18.39
N ILE A 423 11.36 -12.96 18.64
CA ILE A 423 10.29 -12.67 19.56
C ILE A 423 8.98 -13.28 19.07
N ASP A 424 8.23 -13.84 19.98
CA ASP A 424 6.84 -14.15 19.73
C ASP A 424 6.03 -12.85 19.82
N ASN A 425 5.85 -12.20 18.67
CA ASN A 425 5.17 -10.92 18.55
C ASN A 425 3.65 -11.03 18.30
N ARG A 426 3.08 -12.23 18.49
CA ARG A 426 1.66 -12.52 18.30
C ARG A 426 0.98 -12.78 19.64
N PHE A 427 -0.24 -12.31 19.81
CA PHE A 427 -1.08 -12.68 20.95
C PHE A 427 -2.47 -13.04 20.43
N THR A 428 -3.02 -14.17 20.87
CA THR A 428 -4.33 -14.64 20.43
C THR A 428 -5.15 -15.15 21.59
N ILE A 429 -6.43 -14.77 21.64
CA ILE A 429 -7.46 -15.40 22.48
C ILE A 429 -8.53 -15.93 21.53
N GLU A 430 -8.99 -17.15 21.76
CA GLU A 430 -9.99 -17.80 20.91
C GLU A 430 -11.18 -18.33 21.74
N GLY A 431 -12.32 -18.42 21.08
CA GLY A 431 -13.49 -19.12 21.54
C GLY A 431 -14.16 -18.48 22.76
N VAL A 432 -14.67 -19.34 23.63
CA VAL A 432 -15.45 -18.98 24.83
C VAL A 432 -14.70 -18.15 25.87
N ASN A 433 -13.38 -17.99 25.74
CA ASN A 433 -12.58 -17.13 26.62
C ASN A 433 -12.75 -15.63 26.30
N LEU A 434 -13.36 -15.31 25.16
CA LEU A 434 -13.80 -13.97 24.81
C LEU A 434 -15.25 -13.83 25.26
N GLU A 435 -15.47 -13.19 26.40
CA GLU A 435 -16.81 -12.96 26.95
C GLU A 435 -17.61 -11.94 26.13
N THR A 436 -18.87 -11.74 26.49
CA THR A 436 -19.73 -10.72 25.84
C THR A 436 -19.53 -9.38 26.53
N GLY A 437 -19.57 -8.30 25.75
CA GLY A 437 -19.57 -6.93 26.25
C GLY A 437 -18.34 -6.15 25.83
N ARG A 438 -18.05 -5.09 26.57
CA ARG A 438 -16.94 -4.18 26.27
C ARG A 438 -15.63 -4.75 26.81
N HIS A 439 -14.63 -4.83 25.95
CA HIS A 439 -13.29 -5.30 26.27
C HIS A 439 -12.25 -4.21 26.04
N THR A 440 -11.12 -4.31 26.72
CA THR A 440 -9.96 -3.43 26.51
C THR A 440 -8.71 -4.27 26.26
N LEU A 441 -8.08 -4.05 25.11
CA LEU A 441 -6.75 -4.54 24.79
C LEU A 441 -5.76 -3.39 24.96
N GLU A 442 -4.75 -3.56 25.81
CA GLU A 442 -3.74 -2.55 26.08
C GLU A 442 -2.33 -3.11 25.85
N LEU A 443 -1.53 -2.39 25.07
CA LEU A 443 -0.11 -2.65 24.95
C LEU A 443 0.64 -1.66 25.83
N ARG A 444 1.50 -2.15 26.72
CA ARG A 444 2.41 -1.32 27.51
C ARG A 444 3.83 -1.57 27.08
N LYS A 445 4.66 -0.54 27.10
CA LYS A 445 6.09 -0.66 26.85
C LYS A 445 6.93 0.05 27.90
N THR A 446 8.06 -0.55 28.22
CA THR A 446 9.19 0.14 28.86
C THR A 446 10.38 0.08 27.92
N GLY A 447 10.89 1.23 27.50
CA GLY A 447 11.96 1.34 26.50
C GLY A 447 11.75 2.54 25.59
N SER A 448 12.78 2.93 24.84
CA SER A 448 12.78 4.17 24.04
C SER A 448 12.35 3.99 22.58
N GLY A 449 12.19 2.76 22.09
CA GLY A 449 11.68 2.50 20.74
C GLY A 449 10.16 2.65 20.64
N PRO A 450 9.60 2.89 19.43
CA PRO A 450 8.17 2.80 19.18
C PRO A 450 7.73 1.34 19.21
N LEU A 451 6.42 1.14 19.31
CA LEU A 451 5.80 -0.17 19.14
C LEU A 451 4.62 -0.04 18.20
N TYR A 452 4.75 -0.56 16.98
CA TYR A 452 3.66 -0.59 16.00
C TYR A 452 2.84 -1.85 16.21
N TYR A 453 1.51 -1.77 16.13
CA TYR A 453 0.68 -2.94 16.28
C TYR A 453 -0.60 -2.90 15.43
N ASN A 454 -1.12 -4.08 15.12
CA ASN A 454 -2.48 -4.27 14.60
C ASN A 454 -3.20 -5.31 15.45
N ALA A 455 -4.48 -5.08 15.71
CA ALA A 455 -5.36 -6.01 16.39
C ALA A 455 -6.60 -6.30 15.54
N TYR A 456 -7.09 -7.54 15.60
CA TYR A 456 -8.22 -8.01 14.83
C TYR A 456 -9.18 -8.74 15.78
N MET A 457 -10.42 -8.28 15.83
CA MET A 457 -11.51 -8.96 16.53
C MET A 457 -12.45 -9.57 15.49
N LYS A 458 -12.38 -10.89 15.35
CA LYS A 458 -13.20 -11.68 14.43
C LYS A 458 -14.33 -12.36 15.20
N THR A 459 -15.55 -12.26 14.70
CA THR A 459 -16.73 -12.97 15.22
C THR A 459 -17.60 -13.50 14.07
N PHE A 460 -18.38 -14.54 14.33
CA PHE A 460 -19.55 -14.86 13.50
C PHE A 460 -20.79 -14.31 14.19
N SER A 461 -21.25 -13.14 13.74
CA SER A 461 -22.41 -12.46 14.33
C SER A 461 -23.70 -13.15 13.90
N THR A 462 -24.60 -13.32 14.85
CA THR A 462 -25.98 -13.81 14.65
C THR A 462 -26.99 -12.76 15.17
N GLN A 463 -26.53 -11.51 15.33
CA GLN A 463 -27.38 -10.41 15.75
C GLN A 463 -28.55 -10.21 14.78
N GLU A 464 -29.69 -9.75 15.29
CA GLU A 464 -30.83 -9.47 14.41
C GLU A 464 -30.50 -8.48 13.29
N PHE A 465 -29.59 -7.55 13.52
CA PHE A 465 -29.06 -6.64 12.52
C PHE A 465 -27.54 -6.66 12.60
N ILE A 466 -26.88 -7.04 11.52
CA ILE A 466 -25.43 -7.11 11.45
C ILE A 466 -24.90 -5.81 10.83
N GLU A 467 -24.10 -5.07 11.61
CA GLU A 467 -23.50 -3.81 11.19
C GLU A 467 -22.28 -4.01 10.30
N ALA A 468 -22.01 -3.01 9.46
CA ALA A 468 -20.81 -2.90 8.65
C ALA A 468 -19.54 -2.98 9.52
N ALA A 469 -18.50 -3.62 8.99
CA ALA A 469 -17.16 -3.59 9.56
C ALA A 469 -16.12 -3.63 8.45
N GLY A 470 -14.94 -3.08 8.71
CA GLY A 470 -13.84 -3.02 7.75
C GLY A 470 -12.95 -1.82 8.01
N LEU A 471 -11.65 -1.99 7.73
CA LEU A 471 -10.63 -0.97 7.96
C LEU A 471 -10.05 -0.49 6.63
N GLU A 472 -9.35 -1.39 5.94
CA GLU A 472 -8.67 -1.12 4.66
C GLU A 472 -9.62 -1.01 3.46
N ILE A 473 -10.73 -1.75 3.54
CA ILE A 473 -11.82 -1.73 2.57
C ILE A 473 -13.11 -1.49 3.36
N LYS A 474 -13.98 -0.63 2.85
CA LYS A 474 -15.31 -0.40 3.41
C LYS A 474 -16.36 -0.58 2.33
N ILE A 475 -17.49 -1.19 2.67
CA ILE A 475 -18.58 -1.46 1.73
C ILE A 475 -19.86 -0.80 2.25
N GLU A 476 -20.41 0.11 1.45
CA GLU A 476 -21.77 0.60 1.64
C GLU A 476 -22.66 -0.05 0.59
N ARG A 477 -23.79 -0.62 1.02
CA ARG A 477 -24.78 -1.22 0.12
C ARG A 477 -26.05 -0.39 0.11
N ARG A 478 -26.49 0.03 -1.08
CA ARG A 478 -27.72 0.78 -1.30
C ARG A 478 -28.71 0.00 -2.14
N TYR A 479 -29.98 0.07 -1.75
CA TYR A 479 -31.08 -0.50 -2.51
C TYR A 479 -31.95 0.63 -3.05
N THR A 480 -32.28 0.58 -4.34
CA THR A 480 -33.12 1.58 -5.01
C THR A 480 -34.21 0.88 -5.80
N LYS A 481 -35.47 1.15 -5.49
CA LYS A 481 -36.58 0.70 -6.32
C LYS A 481 -36.57 1.46 -7.65
N LEU A 482 -36.67 0.70 -8.74
CA LEU A 482 -36.75 1.19 -10.10
C LEU A 482 -38.21 1.22 -10.54
N ILE A 483 -38.73 2.43 -10.78
CA ILE A 483 -40.09 2.63 -11.30
C ILE A 483 -39.96 3.00 -12.77
N PRO A 484 -40.48 2.16 -13.69
CA PRO A 484 -40.43 2.46 -15.12
C PRO A 484 -41.04 3.85 -15.43
N ASP A 485 -40.25 4.69 -16.07
CA ASP A 485 -40.63 6.01 -16.57
C ASP A 485 -40.58 5.95 -18.09
N ASN A 486 -41.66 5.46 -18.69
CA ASN A 486 -41.73 5.19 -20.12
C ASN A 486 -41.97 6.50 -20.91
N GLU A 487 -40.98 7.38 -20.96
CA GLU A 487 -40.95 8.43 -21.98
C GLU A 487 -40.47 7.84 -23.31
N GLN A 488 -41.35 7.81 -24.31
CA GLN A 488 -41.00 7.43 -25.67
C GLN A 488 -40.17 8.55 -26.31
N THR A 489 -38.87 8.31 -26.52
CA THR A 489 -38.03 9.20 -27.32
C THR A 489 -37.82 8.61 -28.71
N ALA A 490 -38.24 9.36 -29.73
CA ALA A 490 -38.03 8.99 -31.13
C ALA A 490 -36.57 9.30 -31.52
N VAL A 491 -35.82 8.27 -31.90
CA VAL A 491 -34.45 8.43 -32.41
C VAL A 491 -34.45 8.15 -33.91
N ALA A 492 -33.88 9.05 -34.70
CA ALA A 492 -33.79 8.86 -36.15
C ALA A 492 -32.72 7.81 -36.47
N ASN A 493 -33.08 6.78 -37.22
CA ASN A 493 -32.11 5.83 -37.74
C ASN A 493 -31.24 6.47 -38.85
N SER A 494 -30.21 5.76 -39.30
CA SER A 494 -29.29 6.19 -40.37
C SER A 494 -29.95 6.43 -41.74
N SER A 495 -31.27 6.23 -41.87
CA SER A 495 -32.08 6.48 -43.06
C SER A 495 -33.19 7.53 -42.83
N GLY A 496 -33.23 8.18 -41.66
CA GLY A 496 -34.19 9.26 -41.34
C GLY A 496 -35.59 8.80 -40.92
N GLN A 497 -35.80 7.51 -40.64
CA GLN A 497 -37.05 7.02 -40.04
C GLN A 497 -36.97 7.07 -38.51
N ALA A 498 -38.00 7.61 -37.87
CA ALA A 498 -38.15 7.58 -36.43
C ALA A 498 -38.38 6.13 -35.97
N ILE A 499 -37.42 5.58 -35.22
CA ILE A 499 -37.63 4.34 -34.46
C ILE A 499 -37.97 4.78 -33.04
N GLU A 500 -39.08 4.27 -32.49
CA GLU A 500 -39.34 4.37 -31.06
C GLU A 500 -38.31 3.50 -30.35
N GLN A 501 -37.27 4.14 -29.81
CA GLN A 501 -36.32 3.48 -28.93
C GLN A 501 -36.83 3.72 -27.52
N THR A 502 -37.35 2.68 -26.87
CA THR A 502 -37.62 2.72 -25.44
C THR A 502 -36.26 2.74 -24.73
N THR A 503 -35.75 3.93 -24.47
CA THR A 503 -34.72 4.08 -23.45
C THR A 503 -35.45 3.90 -22.13
N GLU A 504 -35.20 2.80 -21.42
CA GLU A 504 -35.80 2.57 -20.11
C GLU A 504 -35.26 3.62 -19.13
N HIS A 505 -35.97 4.75 -19.04
CA HIS A 505 -35.77 5.69 -17.96
C HIS A 505 -36.45 5.10 -16.73
N PHE A 506 -35.76 5.11 -15.60
CA PHE A 506 -36.32 4.70 -14.32
C PHE A 506 -36.31 5.88 -13.38
N LYS A 507 -37.47 6.16 -12.79
CA LYS A 507 -37.50 6.93 -11.54
C LYS A 507 -36.94 6.05 -10.43
N ARG A 508 -35.97 6.59 -9.70
CA ARG A 508 -35.26 5.92 -8.61
C ARG A 508 -35.83 6.34 -7.25
N GLU A 509 -36.22 5.36 -6.45
CA GLU A 509 -36.69 5.55 -5.09
C GLU A 509 -35.81 4.76 -4.11
N PRO A 510 -34.99 5.43 -3.28
CA PRO A 510 -34.16 4.74 -2.29
C PRO A 510 -35.00 3.91 -1.31
N LEU A 511 -34.58 2.68 -1.04
CA LEU A 511 -35.20 1.80 -0.06
C LEU A 511 -34.44 1.90 1.26
N VAL A 512 -35.19 2.00 2.35
CA VAL A 512 -34.67 1.98 3.72
C VAL A 512 -34.89 0.60 4.35
N ASN A 513 -34.21 0.33 5.46
CA ASN A 513 -34.40 -0.92 6.19
C ASN A 513 -35.87 -1.16 6.54
N HIS A 514 -36.34 -2.39 6.36
CA HIS A 514 -37.75 -2.81 6.44
C HIS A 514 -38.70 -2.23 5.38
N ALA A 515 -38.17 -1.67 4.27
CA ALA A 515 -39.01 -1.19 3.19
C ALA A 515 -39.88 -2.30 2.59
N GLU A 516 -41.06 -1.91 2.13
CA GLU A 516 -42.03 -2.78 1.50
C GLU A 516 -41.92 -2.73 -0.03
N LEU A 517 -41.89 -3.90 -0.65
CA LEU A 517 -41.89 -4.13 -2.09
C LEU A 517 -43.08 -4.99 -2.47
N LYS A 518 -43.60 -4.79 -3.67
CA LYS A 518 -44.59 -5.68 -4.27
C LYS A 518 -43.89 -6.72 -5.14
N SER A 519 -44.45 -7.93 -5.19
CA SER A 519 -44.01 -8.93 -6.16
C SER A 519 -44.03 -8.35 -7.59
N GLY A 520 -42.91 -8.49 -8.29
CA GLY A 520 -42.61 -7.93 -9.61
C GLY A 520 -41.83 -6.61 -9.61
N ASP A 521 -41.69 -5.92 -8.47
CA ASP A 521 -40.90 -4.68 -8.38
C ASP A 521 -39.42 -4.94 -8.74
N LEU A 522 -38.82 -4.00 -9.46
CA LEU A 522 -37.39 -4.00 -9.79
C LEU A 522 -36.60 -3.20 -8.76
N VAL A 523 -35.44 -3.71 -8.38
CA VAL A 523 -34.55 -3.10 -7.39
C VAL A 523 -33.13 -3.08 -7.96
N GLU A 524 -32.52 -1.90 -8.01
CA GLU A 524 -31.10 -1.71 -8.26
C GLU A 524 -30.34 -1.79 -6.93
N VAL A 525 -29.37 -2.69 -6.86
CA VAL A 525 -28.43 -2.77 -5.74
C VAL A 525 -27.13 -2.12 -6.19
N GLU A 526 -26.64 -1.15 -5.42
CA GLU A 526 -25.35 -0.50 -5.61
C GLU A 526 -24.45 -0.85 -4.43
N LEU A 527 -23.29 -1.46 -4.71
CA LEU A 527 -22.20 -1.59 -3.75
C LEU A 527 -21.21 -0.46 -4.00
N ILE A 528 -21.02 0.39 -3.00
CA ILE A 528 -20.02 1.45 -2.98
C ILE A 528 -18.86 0.93 -2.15
N ILE A 529 -17.71 0.74 -2.79
CA ILE A 529 -16.52 0.19 -2.20
C ILE A 529 -15.52 1.34 -2.04
N ASP A 530 -15.13 1.63 -0.80
CA ASP A 530 -14.09 2.59 -0.47
C ASP A 530 -12.79 1.85 -0.13
N SER A 531 -11.72 2.18 -0.84
CA SER A 531 -10.41 1.51 -0.73
C SER A 531 -9.35 2.49 -0.23
N LYS A 532 -8.67 2.14 0.86
CA LYS A 532 -7.60 2.97 1.44
C LYS A 532 -6.23 2.81 0.77
N ASN A 533 -6.06 1.81 -0.09
CA ASN A 533 -4.88 1.64 -0.95
C ASN A 533 -5.29 1.02 -2.30
N ASP A 534 -4.31 0.85 -3.19
CA ASP A 534 -4.47 0.03 -4.40
C ASP A 534 -4.38 -1.46 -4.02
N TYR A 535 -5.42 -2.24 -4.34
CA TYR A 535 -5.49 -3.68 -4.06
C TYR A 535 -5.71 -4.51 -5.33
N GLU A 536 -5.31 -5.77 -5.29
CA GLU A 536 -5.49 -6.72 -6.39
C GLU A 536 -6.20 -8.00 -5.93
N TYR A 537 -6.94 -8.63 -6.85
CA TYR A 537 -7.65 -9.91 -6.65
C TYR A 537 -8.56 -9.93 -5.41
N LEU A 538 -9.54 -9.02 -5.40
CA LEU A 538 -10.59 -8.96 -4.39
C LEU A 538 -11.84 -9.69 -4.87
N ILE A 539 -12.56 -10.30 -3.94
CA ILE A 539 -13.85 -10.94 -4.17
C ILE A 539 -14.88 -10.26 -3.27
N PHE A 540 -15.94 -9.73 -3.88
CA PHE A 540 -17.12 -9.24 -3.17
C PHE A 540 -18.27 -10.21 -3.36
N GLU A 541 -18.90 -10.64 -2.28
CA GLU A 541 -20.03 -11.56 -2.26
C GLU A 541 -21.23 -10.86 -1.65
N ASP A 542 -22.25 -10.56 -2.46
CA ASP A 542 -23.45 -9.87 -2.01
C ASP A 542 -24.63 -10.84 -1.93
N TYR A 543 -25.03 -11.16 -0.69
CA TYR A 543 -26.14 -12.06 -0.43
C TYR A 543 -27.47 -11.38 -0.71
N LYS A 544 -28.25 -11.99 -1.60
CA LYS A 544 -29.58 -11.51 -1.96
C LYS A 544 -30.57 -11.84 -0.83
N PRO A 545 -31.58 -11.00 -0.58
CA PRO A 545 -32.71 -11.41 0.23
C PRO A 545 -33.43 -12.58 -0.47
N ALA A 546 -33.79 -13.64 0.25
CA ALA A 546 -34.32 -14.87 -0.35
C ALA A 546 -35.63 -14.70 -1.16
N GLY A 547 -36.37 -13.61 -0.94
CA GLY A 547 -37.56 -13.26 -1.73
C GLY A 547 -37.28 -12.52 -3.04
N LEU A 548 -36.01 -12.19 -3.33
CA LEU A 548 -35.60 -11.47 -4.53
C LEU A 548 -34.66 -12.33 -5.37
N GLU A 549 -34.81 -12.25 -6.69
CA GLU A 549 -33.95 -12.95 -7.65
C GLU A 549 -33.19 -11.99 -8.57
N ALA A 550 -32.01 -12.40 -9.01
CA ALA A 550 -31.22 -11.59 -9.94
C ALA A 550 -31.90 -11.54 -11.30
N VAL A 551 -32.00 -10.34 -11.89
CA VAL A 551 -32.58 -10.15 -13.22
C VAL A 551 -31.66 -10.78 -14.27
N ASP A 552 -30.36 -10.58 -14.13
CA ASP A 552 -29.33 -11.24 -14.93
C ASP A 552 -28.95 -12.59 -14.31
N LEU A 553 -28.87 -13.61 -15.16
CA LEU A 553 -28.50 -14.98 -14.73
C LEU A 553 -27.16 -15.45 -15.34
N ARG A 554 -26.62 -14.70 -16.30
CA ARG A 554 -25.42 -15.10 -17.03
C ARG A 554 -24.19 -14.49 -16.38
N SER A 555 -23.31 -15.35 -15.89
CA SER A 555 -22.00 -14.95 -15.38
C SER A 555 -21.10 -14.46 -16.53
N GLY A 556 -20.29 -13.43 -16.27
CA GLY A 556 -19.44 -12.82 -17.28
C GLY A 556 -18.94 -11.42 -16.93
N TYR A 557 -18.09 -10.89 -17.81
CA TYR A 557 -17.74 -9.47 -17.80
C TYR A 557 -18.92 -8.64 -18.32
N THR A 558 -19.19 -7.53 -17.64
CA THR A 558 -20.22 -6.56 -18.02
C THR A 558 -19.58 -5.19 -18.25
N ASN A 559 -20.36 -4.18 -18.67
CA ASN A 559 -19.89 -2.80 -18.82
C ASN A 559 -19.76 -2.06 -17.47
N ASN A 560 -19.54 -2.77 -16.37
CA ASN A 560 -19.36 -2.15 -15.05
C ASN A 560 -18.03 -1.39 -14.98
N ARG A 561 -18.02 -0.29 -14.23
CA ARG A 561 -16.85 0.63 -14.16
C ARG A 561 -15.62 0.02 -13.48
N LEU A 562 -15.81 -1.01 -12.68
CA LEU A 562 -14.74 -1.75 -12.01
C LEU A 562 -14.09 -2.81 -12.91
N GLY A 563 -14.64 -3.09 -14.10
CA GLY A 563 -14.19 -4.20 -14.94
C GLY A 563 -14.33 -5.57 -14.25
N ALA A 564 -15.20 -5.67 -13.25
CA ALA A 564 -15.37 -6.88 -12.46
C ALA A 564 -16.01 -8.00 -13.30
N TYR A 565 -15.59 -9.24 -13.04
CA TYR A 565 -16.32 -10.41 -13.52
C TYR A 565 -17.45 -10.74 -12.54
N LEU A 566 -18.68 -10.87 -13.03
CA LEU A 566 -19.85 -11.18 -12.21
C LEU A 566 -20.19 -12.65 -12.28
N GLU A 567 -20.48 -13.26 -11.13
CA GLU A 567 -21.06 -14.59 -11.03
C GLU A 567 -22.39 -14.54 -10.28
N TYR A 568 -23.47 -14.90 -10.96
CA TYR A 568 -24.81 -14.93 -10.37
C TYR A 568 -25.09 -16.32 -9.81
N LYS A 569 -25.28 -16.40 -8.48
CA LYS A 569 -25.72 -17.61 -7.76
C LYS A 569 -27.16 -17.45 -7.28
N SER A 570 -27.74 -18.55 -6.82
CA SER A 570 -29.09 -18.55 -6.25
C SER A 570 -29.18 -17.70 -4.99
N GLU A 571 -28.18 -17.75 -4.12
CA GLU A 571 -28.16 -17.05 -2.83
C GLU A 571 -27.45 -15.69 -2.85
N LYS A 572 -26.55 -15.46 -3.82
CA LYS A 572 -25.70 -14.26 -3.86
C LYS A 572 -25.24 -13.89 -5.27
N VAL A 573 -24.68 -12.69 -5.41
CA VAL A 573 -23.92 -12.26 -6.58
C VAL A 573 -22.47 -12.06 -6.16
N LYS A 574 -21.53 -12.61 -6.93
CA LYS A 574 -20.10 -12.44 -6.70
C LYS A 574 -19.49 -11.48 -7.72
N PHE A 575 -18.58 -10.64 -7.26
CA PHE A 575 -17.82 -9.71 -8.08
C PHE A 575 -16.34 -10.01 -7.87
N PHE A 576 -15.68 -10.46 -8.92
CA PHE A 576 -14.23 -10.69 -8.93
C PHE A 576 -13.57 -9.45 -9.51
N VAL A 577 -12.82 -8.73 -8.68
CA VAL A 577 -12.16 -7.46 -9.02
C VAL A 577 -10.66 -7.69 -9.08
N GLN A 578 -10.10 -7.64 -10.29
CA GLN A 578 -8.66 -7.87 -10.47
C GLN A 578 -7.82 -6.73 -9.89
N ARG A 579 -8.26 -5.48 -10.04
CA ARG A 579 -7.60 -4.30 -9.51
C ARG A 579 -8.63 -3.32 -8.96
N LEU A 580 -8.47 -2.93 -7.71
CA LEU A 580 -9.25 -1.89 -7.05
C LEU A 580 -8.29 -0.76 -6.71
N ALA A 581 -8.44 0.38 -7.39
CA ALA A 581 -7.61 1.54 -7.08
C ALA A 581 -8.04 2.18 -5.74
N HIS A 582 -7.16 2.94 -5.13
CA HIS A 582 -7.48 3.79 -3.98
C HIS A 582 -8.68 4.72 -4.27
N GLY A 583 -9.57 4.86 -3.30
CA GLY A 583 -10.75 5.71 -3.32
C GLY A 583 -12.06 4.95 -3.52
N LYS A 584 -13.11 5.68 -3.88
CA LYS A 584 -14.47 5.16 -3.99
C LYS A 584 -14.79 4.66 -5.39
N HIS A 585 -15.34 3.46 -5.43
CA HIS A 585 -15.83 2.81 -6.64
C HIS A 585 -17.24 2.31 -6.41
N SER A 586 -18.00 2.11 -7.48
CA SER A 586 -19.30 1.45 -7.36
C SER A 586 -19.53 0.42 -8.44
N ILE A 587 -20.30 -0.60 -8.06
CA ILE A 587 -20.82 -1.63 -8.94
C ILE A 587 -22.30 -1.83 -8.66
N THR A 588 -23.07 -2.00 -9.73
CA THR A 588 -24.51 -2.16 -9.66
C THR A 588 -24.96 -3.44 -10.33
N TYR A 589 -26.07 -3.98 -9.83
CA TYR A 589 -26.82 -5.05 -10.46
C TYR A 589 -28.30 -4.95 -10.09
N GLN A 590 -29.16 -5.70 -10.76
CA GLN A 590 -30.60 -5.62 -10.55
C GLN A 590 -31.19 -6.91 -9.99
N LEU A 591 -32.14 -6.73 -9.08
CA LEU A 591 -32.97 -7.76 -8.49
C LEU A 591 -34.44 -7.53 -8.83
N ARG A 592 -35.23 -8.59 -8.76
CA ARG A 592 -36.69 -8.58 -8.87
C ARG A 592 -37.30 -9.21 -7.63
N ALA A 593 -38.26 -8.53 -7.01
CA ALA A 593 -39.03 -9.11 -5.90
C ALA A 593 -39.98 -10.18 -6.44
N GLU A 594 -39.93 -11.38 -5.87
CA GLU A 594 -40.68 -12.55 -6.37
C GLU A 594 -41.61 -13.10 -5.29
N ILE A 595 -41.03 -13.57 -4.17
CA ILE A 595 -41.74 -14.35 -3.16
C ILE A 595 -42.15 -13.42 -2.00
N PRO A 596 -43.44 -13.35 -1.64
CA PRO A 596 -43.89 -12.60 -0.46
C PRO A 596 -43.30 -13.13 0.85
N GLY A 597 -42.93 -12.23 1.75
CA GLY A 597 -42.32 -12.58 3.02
C GLY A 597 -41.39 -11.49 3.56
N LYS A 598 -40.81 -11.73 4.72
CA LYS A 598 -39.82 -10.86 5.35
C LYS A 598 -38.46 -11.52 5.23
N PHE A 599 -37.51 -10.83 4.61
CA PHE A 599 -36.21 -11.40 4.28
C PHE A 599 -35.08 -10.51 4.75
N SER A 600 -34.04 -11.16 5.25
CA SER A 600 -32.74 -10.55 5.46
C SER A 600 -31.90 -10.71 4.20
N ALA A 601 -31.34 -9.61 3.71
CA ALA A 601 -30.17 -9.58 2.86
C ALA A 601 -28.96 -9.50 3.79
N LEU A 602 -28.29 -10.63 4.00
CA LEU A 602 -27.06 -10.67 4.80
C LEU A 602 -26.05 -9.64 4.26
N PRO A 603 -25.17 -9.08 5.11
CA PRO A 603 -24.11 -8.17 4.69
C PRO A 603 -23.41 -8.62 3.40
N SER A 604 -23.12 -7.68 2.49
CA SER A 604 -22.15 -7.96 1.43
C SER A 604 -20.78 -8.16 2.08
N GLN A 605 -20.01 -9.15 1.64
CA GLN A 605 -18.69 -9.46 2.17
C GLN A 605 -17.62 -9.17 1.13
N GLY A 606 -16.58 -8.43 1.48
CA GLY A 606 -15.38 -8.21 0.66
C GLY A 606 -14.21 -8.95 1.27
N THR A 607 -13.45 -9.66 0.44
CA THR A 607 -12.26 -10.41 0.88
C THR A 607 -11.11 -10.30 -0.11
N GLY A 608 -9.88 -10.22 0.40
CA GLY A 608 -8.67 -10.43 -0.39
C GLY A 608 -8.44 -11.92 -0.63
N MET A 609 -8.29 -12.32 -1.90
CA MET A 609 -8.07 -13.73 -2.25
C MET A 609 -6.75 -14.28 -1.67
N HIS A 610 -5.76 -13.41 -1.52
CA HIS A 610 -4.42 -13.75 -1.02
C HIS A 610 -4.01 -13.00 0.24
N ALA A 611 -4.89 -12.15 0.79
CA ALA A 611 -4.66 -11.31 1.95
C ALA A 611 -5.86 -11.45 2.92
N PRO A 612 -5.85 -12.46 3.81
CA PRO A 612 -7.00 -12.78 4.66
C PRO A 612 -7.37 -11.66 5.65
N GLU A 613 -6.45 -10.72 5.92
CA GLU A 613 -6.65 -9.48 6.67
C GLU A 613 -7.45 -8.42 5.93
N LEU A 614 -7.51 -8.47 4.58
CA LEU A 614 -8.37 -7.59 3.79
C LEU A 614 -9.79 -8.14 3.84
N ARG A 615 -10.56 -7.69 4.83
CA ARG A 615 -11.98 -8.00 4.97
C ARG A 615 -12.80 -6.75 5.17
N ALA A 616 -14.02 -6.80 4.65
CA ALA A 616 -15.04 -5.80 4.88
C ALA A 616 -16.42 -6.45 4.80
N ASN A 617 -17.39 -5.89 5.50
CA ASN A 617 -18.79 -6.17 5.28
C ASN A 617 -19.63 -4.90 5.32
N SER A 618 -20.73 -4.89 4.57
CA SER A 618 -21.74 -3.84 4.63
C SER A 618 -22.68 -4.03 5.82
N ASP A 619 -23.62 -3.10 5.98
CA ASP A 619 -24.80 -3.34 6.82
C ASP A 619 -25.71 -4.42 6.21
N GLU A 620 -26.40 -5.15 7.07
CA GLU A 620 -27.55 -5.97 6.71
C GLU A 620 -28.69 -5.09 6.18
N MET A 621 -29.55 -5.64 5.31
CA MET A 621 -30.80 -5.01 4.89
C MET A 621 -31.96 -5.95 5.12
N LYS A 622 -33.06 -5.48 5.71
CA LYS A 622 -34.32 -6.24 5.79
C LYS A 622 -35.33 -5.67 4.81
N LEU A 623 -36.01 -6.55 4.08
CA LEU A 623 -37.04 -6.18 3.10
C LEU A 623 -38.32 -6.98 3.37
N ASN A 624 -39.47 -6.34 3.15
CA ASN A 624 -40.77 -6.97 3.17
C ASN A 624 -41.29 -7.05 1.73
N VAL A 625 -41.62 -8.24 1.25
CA VAL A 625 -42.27 -8.44 -0.06
C VAL A 625 -43.74 -8.80 0.20
N VAL A 626 -44.66 -8.07 -0.42
CA VAL A 626 -46.10 -8.34 -0.39
C VAL A 626 -46.60 -8.77 -1.77
N ASP A 627 -47.72 -9.48 -1.80
CA ASP A 627 -48.41 -9.78 -3.05
C ASP A 627 -48.84 -8.50 -3.79
N LYS A 628 -48.97 -8.62 -5.10
CA LYS A 628 -49.25 -7.51 -6.01
C LYS A 628 -50.64 -6.91 -5.83
#